data_AF-A0A935WNK1-F1
#
_entry.id   AF-A0A935WNK1-F1
#
_cell.length_a   1.000
_cell.length_b   1.000
_cell.length_c   1.000
_cell.angle_alpha   90.00
_cell.angle_beta   90.00
_cell.angle_gamma   90.00
#
_symmetry.space_group_name_H-M   'P 1'
#
loop_
_entity.id
_entity.type
_entity.pdbx_description
1 polymer ?
#
loop_
_entity_poly.entity_id
_entity_poly.type
_entity_poly.pdbx_seq_one_letter_code
_entity_poly.pdbx_strand_id
1 'polypeptide(L)'
;MANDVTLSKGVRANLLSLQNTAEMMAKVQERLSTGKKVNSALDSPVNFFTAAGLNARASDLSTLLDAIGNGVQTLAAADKGITAISKLVESLKSTAKQAIIAGSDVTYAQNIQSGALANDAAVAAVAAGSLTIQAGSGAVQTITFGNGVGEVDTIAELQAAIGALSLPAGVAVSFNGSNEIEIDSTSDQPITIGGTGATLTALGLTSGTTQPVATVGAPNATRASLQNDYNELLNQITQLAQDASFNGVNLLDQDNLTVTFNEDGSSSLVIQGVDFTAAGLGLTPDRGRRIPGSRQRLRRPRAARRGNGNASLAGLGLRLEPLDRAGPSRLHEEPDQRAGNRR
;
A
#
# COMPACT_ATOMS: atom_id res chain seq x y z
N MET A 1 81.49 -85.45 22.78
CA MET A 1 81.67 -83.99 22.55
C MET A 1 81.38 -83.75 21.09
N ALA A 2 80.44 -82.86 20.80
CA ALA A 2 79.86 -82.67 19.47
C ALA A 2 80.95 -82.46 18.41
N ASN A 3 80.90 -83.25 17.32
CA ASN A 3 81.71 -83.02 16.14
C ASN A 3 81.31 -81.66 15.57
N ASP A 4 82.22 -80.70 15.67
CA ASP A 4 82.07 -79.39 15.08
C ASP A 4 81.97 -79.57 13.56
N VAL A 5 80.77 -79.37 13.00
CA VAL A 5 80.52 -79.54 11.56
C VAL A 5 81.23 -78.39 10.85
N THR A 6 82.50 -78.59 10.51
CA THR A 6 83.32 -77.60 9.82
C THR A 6 82.91 -77.52 8.36
N LEU A 7 82.00 -76.57 8.05
CA LEU A 7 81.59 -76.29 6.67
C LEU A 7 82.80 -75.82 5.85
N SER A 8 83.10 -76.55 4.77
CA SER A 8 84.14 -76.18 3.82
C SER A 8 83.84 -74.79 3.22
N LYS A 9 84.90 -74.04 2.86
CA LYS A 9 84.75 -72.68 2.28
C LYS A 9 83.77 -72.65 1.09
N GLY A 10 83.78 -73.69 0.25
CA GLY A 10 82.89 -73.80 -0.90
C GLY A 10 81.41 -74.02 -0.52
N VAL A 11 81.13 -74.83 0.51
CA VAL A 11 79.76 -75.09 0.97
C VAL A 11 79.16 -73.84 1.64
N ARG A 12 79.97 -73.06 2.41
CA ARG A 12 79.53 -71.78 2.97
C ARG A 12 79.23 -70.72 1.89
N ALA A 13 80.05 -70.64 0.85
CA ALA A 13 79.82 -69.72 -0.26
C ALA A 13 78.52 -70.05 -1.02
N ASN A 14 78.24 -71.34 -1.25
CA ASN A 14 76.99 -71.79 -1.87
C ASN A 14 75.78 -71.53 -0.96
N LEU A 15 75.89 -71.79 0.35
CA LEU A 15 74.82 -71.51 1.30
C LEU A 15 74.49 -70.01 1.37
N LEU A 16 75.51 -69.15 1.38
CA LEU A 16 75.33 -67.68 1.36
C LEU A 16 74.64 -67.21 0.07
N SER A 17 74.99 -67.80 -1.08
CA SER A 17 74.33 -67.49 -2.36
C SER A 17 72.85 -67.90 -2.37
N LEU A 18 72.53 -69.08 -1.81
CA LEU A 18 71.14 -69.55 -1.67
C LEU A 18 70.34 -68.69 -0.70
N GLN A 19 70.94 -68.26 0.40
CA GLN A 19 70.32 -67.32 1.35
C GLN A 19 70.02 -65.97 0.69
N ASN A 20 71.00 -65.40 -0.03
CA ASN A 20 70.80 -64.16 -0.79
C ASN A 20 69.69 -64.30 -1.85
N THR A 21 69.61 -65.46 -2.52
CA THR A 21 68.55 -65.74 -3.51
C THR A 21 67.18 -65.85 -2.86
N ALA A 22 67.08 -66.54 -1.72
CA ALA A 22 65.84 -66.65 -0.96
C ALA A 22 65.35 -65.27 -0.46
N GLU A 23 66.26 -64.42 0.03
CA GLU A 23 65.94 -63.04 0.44
C GLU A 23 65.47 -62.18 -0.75
N MET A 24 66.13 -62.28 -1.90
CA MET A 24 65.69 -61.59 -3.12
C MET A 24 64.31 -62.07 -3.57
N MET A 25 64.04 -63.38 -3.53
CA MET A 25 62.73 -63.94 -3.85
C MET A 25 61.66 -63.43 -2.88
N ALA A 26 61.92 -63.41 -1.58
CA ALA A 26 60.98 -62.87 -0.58
C ALA A 26 60.68 -61.38 -0.87
N LYS A 27 61.70 -60.59 -1.20
CA LYS A 27 61.51 -59.16 -1.54
C LYS A 27 60.71 -58.95 -2.82
N VAL A 28 60.91 -59.78 -3.84
CA VAL A 28 60.11 -59.72 -5.08
C VAL A 28 58.68 -60.16 -4.83
N GLN A 29 58.45 -61.22 -4.06
CA GLN A 29 57.10 -61.67 -3.68
C GLN A 29 56.35 -60.58 -2.91
N GLU A 30 57.00 -59.93 -1.95
CA GLU A 30 56.43 -58.81 -1.21
C GLU A 30 56.02 -57.65 -2.14
N ARG A 31 56.90 -57.26 -3.08
CA ARG A 31 56.60 -56.21 -4.07
C ARG A 31 55.47 -56.59 -5.03
N LEU A 32 55.38 -57.85 -5.43
CA LEU A 32 54.29 -58.34 -6.29
C LEU A 32 52.97 -58.37 -5.52
N SER A 33 52.99 -58.74 -4.24
CA SER A 33 51.79 -58.81 -3.41
C SER A 33 51.23 -57.43 -3.08
N THR A 34 52.09 -56.45 -2.81
CA THR A 34 51.65 -55.09 -2.47
C THR A 34 51.48 -54.18 -3.68
N GLY A 35 52.05 -54.57 -4.83
CA GLY A 35 52.14 -53.74 -6.03
C GLY A 35 53.05 -52.52 -5.87
N LYS A 36 53.79 -52.39 -4.76
CA LYS A 36 54.63 -51.23 -4.45
C LYS A 36 56.11 -51.58 -4.52
N LYS A 37 56.90 -50.69 -5.12
CA LYS A 37 58.37 -50.81 -5.16
C LYS A 37 59.02 -50.59 -3.78
N VAL A 38 58.41 -49.77 -2.94
CA VAL A 38 58.85 -49.41 -1.58
C VAL A 38 57.72 -49.73 -0.62
N ASN A 39 57.91 -50.74 0.24
CA ASN A 39 56.87 -51.22 1.15
C ASN A 39 57.01 -50.70 2.57
N SER A 40 58.23 -50.36 2.98
CA SER A 40 58.51 -49.86 4.32
C SER A 40 59.51 -48.70 4.29
N ALA A 41 59.61 -47.99 5.41
CA ALA A 41 60.64 -46.97 5.61
C ALA A 41 62.07 -47.55 5.50
N LEU A 42 62.26 -48.86 5.74
CA LEU A 42 63.54 -49.54 5.60
C LEU A 42 63.94 -49.76 4.13
N ASP A 43 62.99 -49.84 3.21
CA ASP A 43 63.30 -50.01 1.78
C ASP A 43 63.84 -48.72 1.15
N SER A 44 63.24 -47.58 1.49
CA SER A 44 63.67 -46.25 1.05
C SER A 44 62.94 -45.18 1.87
N PRO A 45 63.60 -44.57 2.87
CA PRO A 45 62.95 -43.61 3.77
C PRO A 45 62.33 -42.42 3.03
N VAL A 46 63.10 -41.78 2.15
CA VAL A 46 62.66 -40.58 1.41
C VAL A 46 61.41 -40.88 0.56
N ASN A 47 61.44 -41.97 -0.21
CA ASN A 47 60.32 -42.32 -1.08
C ASN A 47 59.09 -42.76 -0.29
N PHE A 48 59.27 -43.52 0.80
CA PHE A 48 58.18 -43.98 1.64
C PHE A 48 57.45 -42.80 2.32
N PHE A 49 58.18 -41.89 2.97
CA PHE A 49 57.57 -40.75 3.65
C PHE A 49 57.02 -39.69 2.69
N THR A 50 57.65 -39.48 1.51
CA THR A 50 57.08 -38.62 0.48
C THR A 50 55.74 -39.17 -0.03
N ALA A 51 55.67 -40.48 -0.32
CA ALA A 51 54.43 -41.11 -0.76
C ALA A 51 53.36 -41.08 0.35
N ALA A 52 53.74 -41.28 1.62
CA ALA A 52 52.83 -41.16 2.75
C ALA A 52 52.24 -39.74 2.87
N GLY A 53 53.06 -38.70 2.71
CA GLY A 53 52.59 -37.31 2.72
C GLY A 53 51.67 -36.98 1.54
N LEU A 54 51.98 -37.48 0.34
CA LEU A 54 51.10 -37.34 -0.83
C LEU A 54 49.76 -38.06 -0.64
N ASN A 55 49.75 -39.24 -0.01
CA ASN A 55 48.52 -39.96 0.32
C ASN A 55 47.67 -39.19 1.34
N ALA A 56 48.29 -38.65 2.39
CA ALA A 56 47.59 -37.81 3.37
C ALA A 56 46.94 -36.60 2.68
N ARG A 57 47.72 -35.90 1.85
CA ARG A 57 47.20 -34.76 1.07
C ARG A 57 46.07 -35.15 0.12
N ALA A 58 46.17 -36.30 -0.54
CA ALA A 58 45.09 -36.78 -1.42
C ALA A 58 43.80 -37.05 -0.64
N SER A 59 43.90 -37.60 0.58
CA SER A 59 42.76 -37.76 1.48
C SER A 59 42.18 -36.40 1.90
N ASP A 60 43.03 -35.45 2.28
CA ASP A 60 42.59 -34.11 2.68
C ASP A 60 41.87 -33.40 1.51
N LEU A 61 42.42 -33.46 0.30
CA LEU A 61 41.78 -32.93 -0.90
C LEU A 61 40.43 -33.59 -1.22
N SER A 62 40.28 -34.89 -0.92
CA SER A 62 38.98 -35.56 -1.05
C SER A 62 37.94 -34.95 -0.10
N THR A 63 38.31 -34.73 1.17
CA THR A 63 37.40 -34.11 2.14
C THR A 63 37.06 -32.66 1.78
N LEU A 64 38.03 -31.93 1.23
CA LEU A 64 37.86 -30.58 0.73
C LEU A 64 36.88 -30.54 -0.46
N LEU A 65 37.02 -31.49 -1.40
CA LEU A 65 36.13 -31.59 -2.55
C LEU A 65 34.69 -31.90 -2.13
N ASP A 66 34.50 -32.76 -1.13
CA ASP A 66 33.18 -33.04 -0.57
C ASP A 66 32.57 -31.79 0.09
N ALA A 67 33.38 -31.02 0.84
CA ALA A 67 32.95 -29.75 1.42
C ALA A 67 32.55 -28.71 0.35
N ILE A 68 33.34 -28.60 -0.73
CA ILE A 68 33.01 -27.76 -1.89
C ILE A 68 31.72 -28.24 -2.55
N GLY A 69 31.55 -29.55 -2.73
CA GLY A 69 30.34 -30.15 -3.28
C GLY A 69 29.10 -29.80 -2.45
N ASN A 70 29.20 -29.85 -1.12
CA ASN A 70 28.14 -29.40 -0.23
C ASN A 70 27.84 -27.89 -0.40
N GLY A 71 28.87 -27.06 -0.51
CA GLY A 71 28.70 -25.63 -0.77
C GLY A 71 28.02 -25.33 -2.11
N VAL A 72 28.34 -26.08 -3.16
CA VAL A 72 27.66 -25.97 -4.47
C VAL A 72 26.17 -26.32 -4.35
N GLN A 73 25.81 -27.34 -3.56
CA GLN A 73 24.40 -27.68 -3.34
C GLN A 73 23.66 -26.61 -2.52
N THR A 74 24.30 -25.99 -1.53
CA THR A 74 23.74 -24.82 -0.83
C THR A 74 23.49 -23.66 -1.78
N LEU A 75 24.42 -23.38 -2.69
CA LEU A 75 24.22 -22.36 -3.72
C LEU A 75 23.10 -22.72 -4.69
N ALA A 76 22.98 -23.99 -5.07
CA ALA A 76 21.90 -24.46 -5.93
C ALA A 76 20.52 -24.37 -5.27
N ALA A 77 20.43 -24.60 -3.95
CA ALA A 77 19.20 -24.39 -3.18
C ALA A 77 18.81 -22.89 -3.16
N ALA A 78 19.79 -22.02 -2.87
CA ALA A 78 19.59 -20.57 -2.90
C ALA A 78 19.16 -20.06 -4.28
N ASP A 79 19.78 -20.53 -5.36
CA ASP A 79 19.43 -20.15 -6.74
C ASP A 79 17.96 -20.48 -7.09
N LYS A 80 17.51 -21.68 -6.73
CA LYS A 80 16.10 -22.09 -6.91
C LYS A 80 15.16 -21.22 -6.06
N GLY A 81 15.54 -20.96 -4.81
CA GLY A 81 14.80 -20.07 -3.92
C GLY A 81 14.63 -18.67 -4.51
N ILE A 82 15.73 -18.03 -4.93
CA ILE A 82 15.71 -16.70 -5.58
C ILE A 82 14.86 -16.70 -6.83
N THR A 83 14.97 -17.72 -7.67
CA THR A 83 14.17 -17.82 -8.90
C THR A 83 12.68 -17.87 -8.60
N ALA A 84 12.27 -18.65 -7.61
CA ALA A 84 10.87 -18.74 -7.23
C ALA A 84 10.38 -17.47 -6.50
N ILE A 85 11.19 -16.86 -5.63
CA ILE A 85 10.90 -15.55 -5.02
C ILE A 85 10.71 -14.48 -6.10
N SER A 86 11.57 -14.46 -7.13
CA SER A 86 11.47 -13.51 -8.24
C SER A 86 10.13 -13.61 -8.96
N LYS A 87 9.65 -14.84 -9.22
CA LYS A 87 8.31 -15.07 -9.80
C LYS A 87 7.18 -14.59 -8.88
N LEU A 88 7.30 -14.81 -7.57
CA LEU A 88 6.32 -14.31 -6.61
C LEU A 88 6.32 -12.79 -6.55
N VAL A 89 7.48 -12.13 -6.60
CA VAL A 89 7.60 -10.67 -6.67
C VAL A 89 6.95 -10.10 -7.94
N GLU A 90 7.09 -10.78 -9.08
CA GLU A 90 6.41 -10.40 -10.32
C GLU A 90 4.88 -10.51 -10.18
N SER A 91 4.38 -11.58 -9.58
CA SER A 91 2.96 -11.75 -9.25
C SER A 91 2.47 -10.64 -8.31
N LEU A 92 3.23 -10.36 -7.25
CA LEU A 92 2.99 -9.29 -6.29
C LEU A 92 2.86 -7.93 -6.94
N LYS A 93 3.76 -7.61 -7.88
CA LYS A 93 3.72 -6.38 -8.67
C LYS A 93 2.45 -6.29 -9.51
N SER A 94 1.99 -7.40 -10.08
CA SER A 94 0.72 -7.45 -10.83
C SER A 94 -0.47 -7.19 -9.91
N THR A 95 -0.58 -7.90 -8.79
CA THR A 95 -1.66 -7.75 -7.81
C THR A 95 -1.70 -6.32 -7.24
N ALA A 96 -0.54 -5.74 -6.91
CA ALA A 96 -0.45 -4.37 -6.44
C ALA A 96 -0.96 -3.36 -7.50
N LYS A 97 -0.62 -3.55 -8.78
CA LYS A 97 -1.14 -2.71 -9.87
C LYS A 97 -2.66 -2.84 -10.03
N GLN A 98 -3.19 -4.06 -9.93
CA GLN A 98 -4.64 -4.28 -9.97
C GLN A 98 -5.35 -3.60 -8.80
N ALA A 99 -4.76 -3.65 -7.60
CA ALA A 99 -5.31 -3.00 -6.41
C ALA A 99 -5.31 -1.46 -6.52
N ILE A 100 -4.32 -0.88 -7.21
CA ILE A 100 -4.30 0.57 -7.52
C ILE A 100 -5.44 0.92 -8.48
N ILE A 101 -5.72 0.07 -9.47
CA ILE A 101 -6.78 0.30 -10.47
C ILE A 101 -8.17 0.16 -9.85
N ALA A 102 -8.37 -0.81 -8.95
CA ALA A 102 -9.66 -1.09 -8.32
C ALA A 102 -10.23 0.12 -7.55
N GLY A 103 -9.40 1.06 -7.07
CA GLY A 103 -9.87 2.31 -6.47
C GLY A 103 -10.54 2.14 -5.10
N SER A 104 -11.41 3.07 -4.72
CA SER A 104 -12.18 3.02 -3.47
C SER A 104 -13.61 3.43 -3.78
N ASP A 105 -14.58 2.85 -3.06
CA ASP A 105 -15.96 3.26 -3.24
C ASP A 105 -16.13 4.69 -2.73
N VAL A 106 -16.68 5.55 -3.60
CA VAL A 106 -17.07 6.90 -3.25
C VAL A 106 -18.57 6.85 -3.03
N THR A 107 -18.99 7.02 -1.78
CA THR A 107 -20.39 7.20 -1.44
C THR A 107 -20.69 8.68 -1.33
N TYR A 108 -21.89 9.06 -1.73
CA TYR A 108 -22.41 10.40 -1.53
C TYR A 108 -23.53 10.33 -0.51
N ALA A 109 -23.66 11.36 0.31
CA ALA A 109 -24.74 11.48 1.27
C ALA A 109 -25.09 12.96 1.45
N GLN A 110 -26.38 13.28 1.40
CA GLN A 110 -26.96 14.52 1.90
C GLN A 110 -28.27 14.22 2.55
N ASN A 111 -28.56 14.99 3.58
CA ASN A 111 -29.85 15.03 4.25
C ASN A 111 -30.20 16.51 4.42
N ILE A 112 -31.37 16.91 3.90
CA ILE A 112 -31.93 18.26 4.05
C ILE A 112 -33.30 18.08 4.70
N GLN A 113 -33.54 18.78 5.79
CA GLN A 113 -34.78 18.67 6.56
C GLN A 113 -35.46 20.03 6.66
N SER A 114 -36.78 20.04 6.52
CA SER A 114 -37.63 21.14 6.97
C SER A 114 -37.76 21.16 8.50
N GLY A 115 -38.34 22.22 9.08
CA GLY A 115 -38.84 22.20 10.45
C GLY A 115 -40.06 21.27 10.61
N ALA A 116 -40.29 20.78 11.82
CA ALA A 116 -41.35 19.81 12.10
C ALA A 116 -42.77 20.38 11.88
N LEU A 117 -43.58 19.65 11.11
CA LEU A 117 -44.98 19.89 10.81
C LEU A 117 -45.85 18.93 11.64
N ALA A 118 -45.92 19.19 12.94
CA ALA A 118 -46.38 18.20 13.92
C ALA A 118 -47.86 17.76 13.81
N ASN A 119 -48.71 18.54 13.13
CA ASN A 119 -50.14 18.29 12.96
C ASN A 119 -50.68 19.07 11.75
N ASP A 120 -51.94 18.83 11.37
CA ASP A 120 -52.58 19.53 10.24
C ASP A 120 -52.58 21.05 10.41
N ALA A 121 -52.75 21.57 11.63
CA ALA A 121 -52.69 23.02 11.87
C ALA A 121 -51.30 23.61 11.60
N ALA A 122 -50.24 22.83 11.82
CA ALA A 122 -48.87 23.23 11.47
C ALA A 122 -48.65 23.23 9.95
N VAL A 123 -49.28 22.29 9.23
CA VAL A 123 -49.25 22.26 7.76
C VAL A 123 -50.04 23.44 7.18
N ALA A 124 -51.26 23.69 7.66
CA ALA A 124 -52.09 24.83 7.26
C ALA A 124 -51.47 26.20 7.59
N ALA A 125 -50.58 26.25 8.60
CA ALA A 125 -49.84 27.46 8.95
C ALA A 125 -48.65 27.74 8.01
N VAL A 126 -48.27 26.79 7.14
CA VAL A 126 -47.28 27.03 6.09
C VAL A 126 -47.85 28.05 5.11
N ALA A 127 -47.09 29.12 4.82
CA ALA A 127 -47.56 30.16 3.90
C ALA A 127 -47.86 29.58 2.51
N ALA A 128 -49.03 29.93 1.96
CA ALA A 128 -49.45 29.48 0.64
C ALA A 128 -48.42 29.81 -0.44
N GLY A 129 -48.12 28.83 -1.30
CA GLY A 129 -47.03 28.90 -2.27
C GLY A 129 -46.36 27.55 -2.50
N SER A 130 -45.23 27.54 -3.20
CA SER A 130 -44.58 26.30 -3.62
C SER A 130 -43.31 25.99 -2.83
N LEU A 131 -43.06 24.70 -2.62
CA LEU A 131 -41.75 24.11 -2.37
C LEU A 131 -41.35 23.37 -3.66
N THR A 132 -40.18 23.69 -4.21
CA THR A 132 -39.63 22.98 -5.36
C THR A 132 -38.34 22.24 -5.03
N ILE A 133 -38.21 21.04 -5.58
CA ILE A 133 -37.07 20.16 -5.38
C ILE A 133 -36.59 19.71 -6.76
N GLN A 134 -35.29 19.88 -7.02
CA GLN A 134 -34.68 19.46 -8.28
C GLN A 134 -33.36 18.72 -8.00
N ALA A 135 -33.20 17.54 -8.59
CA ALA A 135 -31.96 16.77 -8.57
C ALA A 135 -31.20 16.95 -9.88
N GLY A 136 -30.01 17.56 -9.83
CA GLY A 136 -29.20 17.86 -11.01
C GLY A 136 -29.98 18.67 -12.05
N SER A 137 -30.00 18.20 -13.29
CA SER A 137 -30.79 18.76 -14.39
C SER A 137 -32.15 18.07 -14.58
N GLY A 138 -32.61 17.30 -13.60
CA GLY A 138 -33.91 16.62 -13.64
C GLY A 138 -35.10 17.59 -13.65
N ALA A 139 -36.31 17.04 -13.76
CA ALA A 139 -37.53 17.83 -13.65
C ALA A 139 -37.62 18.51 -12.28
N VAL A 140 -38.15 19.73 -12.27
CA VAL A 140 -38.46 20.43 -11.02
C VAL A 140 -39.74 19.85 -10.46
N GLN A 141 -39.62 19.14 -9.35
CA GLN A 141 -40.75 18.61 -8.62
C GLN A 141 -41.31 19.69 -7.70
N THR A 142 -42.64 19.83 -7.65
CA THR A 142 -43.30 20.92 -6.92
C THR A 142 -44.35 20.36 -5.96
N ILE A 143 -44.33 20.83 -4.72
CA ILE A 143 -45.42 20.71 -3.75
C ILE A 143 -46.01 22.11 -3.59
N THR A 144 -47.34 22.24 -3.71
CA THR A 144 -48.04 23.51 -3.52
C THR A 144 -48.82 23.48 -2.22
N PHE A 145 -48.53 24.41 -1.32
CA PHE A 145 -49.22 24.60 -0.05
C PHE A 145 -50.32 25.64 -0.20
N GLY A 146 -51.45 25.41 0.46
CA GLY A 146 -52.63 26.25 0.39
C GLY A 146 -53.91 25.44 0.60
N ASN A 147 -55.06 26.11 0.51
CA ASN A 147 -56.38 25.55 0.79
C ASN A 147 -57.22 25.29 -0.47
N GLY A 148 -56.61 25.42 -1.65
CA GLY A 148 -57.22 25.10 -2.94
C GLY A 148 -57.24 23.60 -3.23
N VAL A 149 -58.00 23.22 -4.26
CA VAL A 149 -58.08 21.82 -4.71
C VAL A 149 -56.71 21.38 -5.26
N GLY A 150 -56.15 20.31 -4.68
CA GLY A 150 -54.83 19.79 -5.06
C GLY A 150 -53.65 20.52 -4.42
N GLU A 151 -53.93 21.44 -3.49
CA GLU A 151 -52.93 22.06 -2.60
C GLU A 151 -52.88 21.29 -1.27
N VAL A 152 -51.81 21.52 -0.51
CA VAL A 152 -51.54 20.87 0.77
C VAL A 152 -51.95 21.78 1.93
N ASP A 153 -52.95 21.34 2.71
CA ASP A 153 -53.39 21.98 3.96
C ASP A 153 -53.29 21.01 5.16
N THR A 154 -53.30 19.70 4.91
CA THR A 154 -53.22 18.63 5.92
C THR A 154 -51.99 17.75 5.75
N ILE A 155 -51.62 16.98 6.80
CA ILE A 155 -50.54 15.99 6.74
C ILE A 155 -50.84 14.91 5.69
N ALA A 156 -52.10 14.49 5.57
CA ALA A 156 -52.48 13.47 4.60
C ALA A 156 -52.23 13.94 3.15
N GLU A 157 -52.56 15.18 2.84
CA GLU A 157 -52.29 15.80 1.54
C GLU A 157 -50.78 16.00 1.31
N LEU A 158 -50.04 16.40 2.35
CA LEU A 158 -48.57 16.51 2.27
C LEU A 158 -47.92 15.17 1.93
N GLN A 159 -48.32 14.10 2.61
CA GLN A 159 -47.80 12.75 2.36
C GLN A 159 -48.17 12.26 0.95
N ALA A 160 -49.39 12.55 0.49
CA ALA A 160 -49.80 12.24 -0.88
C ALA A 160 -48.97 13.04 -1.91
N ALA A 161 -48.72 14.33 -1.66
CA ALA A 161 -47.91 15.17 -2.52
C ALA A 161 -46.45 14.70 -2.59
N ILE A 162 -45.86 14.31 -1.45
CA ILE A 162 -44.52 13.70 -1.39
C ILE A 162 -44.49 12.37 -2.15
N GLY A 163 -45.50 11.52 -1.99
CA GLY A 163 -45.62 10.23 -2.69
C GLY A 163 -45.81 10.37 -4.21
N ALA A 164 -46.29 11.52 -4.69
CA ALA A 164 -46.45 11.81 -6.11
C ALA A 164 -45.17 12.37 -6.76
N LEU A 165 -44.11 12.67 -5.99
CA LEU A 165 -42.86 13.15 -6.55
C LEU A 165 -42.14 12.04 -7.32
N SER A 166 -41.65 12.37 -8.53
CA SER A 166 -40.84 11.50 -9.36
C SER A 166 -39.43 12.07 -9.45
N LEU A 167 -38.50 11.45 -8.72
CA LEU A 167 -37.11 11.89 -8.63
C LEU A 167 -36.18 10.79 -9.19
N PRO A 168 -34.98 11.15 -9.68
CA PRO A 168 -33.98 10.18 -10.12
C PRO A 168 -33.58 9.22 -9.00
N ALA A 169 -33.08 8.04 -9.38
CA ALA A 169 -32.56 7.06 -8.44
C ALA A 169 -31.45 7.67 -7.55
N GLY A 170 -31.52 7.38 -6.24
CA GLY A 170 -30.59 7.94 -5.25
C GLY A 170 -30.99 9.31 -4.71
N VAL A 171 -32.20 9.80 -5.00
CA VAL A 171 -32.81 10.94 -4.30
C VAL A 171 -34.20 10.52 -3.81
N ALA A 172 -34.46 10.66 -2.52
CA ALA A 172 -35.75 10.36 -1.91
C ALA A 172 -36.24 11.56 -1.12
N VAL A 173 -37.55 11.80 -1.16
CA VAL A 173 -38.23 12.77 -0.31
C VAL A 173 -39.23 11.99 0.51
N SER A 174 -39.25 12.20 1.82
CA SER A 174 -40.11 11.50 2.76
C SER A 174 -40.68 12.47 3.78
N PHE A 175 -41.71 12.02 4.49
CA PHE A 175 -42.14 12.63 5.74
C PHE A 175 -41.67 11.72 6.87
N ASN A 176 -40.68 12.17 7.65
CA ASN A 176 -39.94 11.31 8.57
C ASN A 176 -40.67 11.11 9.92
N GLY A 177 -40.10 10.28 10.80
CA GLY A 177 -40.67 10.00 12.13
C GLY A 177 -40.65 11.20 13.11
N SER A 178 -39.96 12.29 12.75
CA SER A 178 -39.95 13.56 13.48
C SER A 178 -40.95 14.58 12.91
N ASN A 179 -41.79 14.16 11.94
CA ASN A 179 -42.76 14.99 11.23
C ASN A 179 -42.13 16.10 10.38
N GLU A 180 -40.95 15.85 9.81
CA GLU A 180 -40.26 16.76 8.90
C GLU A 180 -40.32 16.22 7.47
N ILE A 181 -40.39 17.11 6.49
CA ILE A 181 -40.00 16.78 5.12
C ILE A 181 -38.49 16.55 5.11
N GLU A 182 -38.09 15.34 4.74
CA GLU A 182 -36.71 14.90 4.68
C GLU A 182 -36.33 14.57 3.24
N ILE A 183 -35.21 15.13 2.79
CA ILE A 183 -34.68 14.93 1.45
C ILE A 183 -33.31 14.26 1.59
N ASP A 184 -33.26 12.98 1.29
CA ASP A 184 -32.03 12.19 1.28
C ASP A 184 -31.50 12.04 -0.14
N SER A 185 -30.20 12.26 -0.32
CA SER A 185 -29.52 11.95 -1.58
C SER A 185 -28.25 11.14 -1.36
N THR A 186 -28.15 10.04 -2.11
CA THR A 186 -26.94 9.23 -2.27
C THR A 186 -26.29 9.37 -3.65
N SER A 187 -26.77 10.31 -4.45
CA SER A 187 -26.25 10.62 -5.79
C SER A 187 -25.14 11.68 -5.75
N ASP A 188 -24.31 11.76 -6.78
CA ASP A 188 -23.39 12.91 -6.99
C ASP A 188 -24.09 14.12 -7.63
N GLN A 189 -25.42 14.10 -7.74
CA GLN A 189 -26.14 15.20 -8.38
C GLN A 189 -26.49 16.26 -7.33
N PRO A 190 -26.30 17.56 -7.64
CA PRO A 190 -26.66 18.62 -6.71
C PRO A 190 -28.18 18.65 -6.47
N ILE A 191 -28.59 18.89 -5.23
CA ILE A 191 -29.99 19.05 -4.85
C ILE A 191 -30.28 20.54 -4.74
N THR A 192 -31.27 21.02 -5.50
CA THR A 192 -31.74 22.40 -5.45
C THR A 192 -33.09 22.47 -4.78
N ILE A 193 -33.16 23.30 -3.74
CA ILE A 193 -34.41 23.68 -3.06
C ILE A 193 -34.80 25.07 -3.53
N GLY A 194 -36.05 25.22 -3.97
CA GLY A 194 -36.61 26.48 -4.44
C GLY A 194 -38.09 26.59 -4.12
N GLY A 195 -38.77 27.56 -4.76
CA GLY A 195 -40.20 27.83 -4.54
C GLY A 195 -40.46 29.22 -3.98
N THR A 196 -41.66 29.40 -3.41
CA THR A 196 -42.09 30.69 -2.83
C THR A 196 -41.36 30.95 -1.51
N GLY A 197 -40.70 32.11 -1.39
CA GLY A 197 -39.85 32.41 -0.23
C GLY A 197 -40.55 32.38 1.14
N ALA A 198 -41.82 32.80 1.19
CA ALA A 198 -42.62 32.73 2.43
C ALA A 198 -42.88 31.28 2.86
N THR A 199 -43.19 30.39 1.91
CA THR A 199 -43.37 28.95 2.14
C THR A 199 -42.08 28.31 2.64
N LEU A 200 -40.95 28.59 1.99
CA LEU A 200 -39.64 28.07 2.42
C LEU A 200 -39.26 28.53 3.83
N THR A 201 -39.50 29.82 4.14
CA THR A 201 -39.23 30.37 5.47
C THR A 201 -40.11 29.69 6.54
N ALA A 202 -41.39 29.45 6.25
CA ALA A 202 -42.30 28.74 7.16
C ALA A 202 -41.88 27.28 7.38
N LEU A 203 -41.32 26.63 6.34
CA LEU A 203 -40.75 25.28 6.42
C LEU A 203 -39.34 25.25 7.04
N GLY A 204 -38.76 26.38 7.43
CA GLY A 204 -37.38 26.44 7.92
C GLY A 204 -36.31 26.11 6.87
N LEU A 205 -36.67 26.15 5.58
CA LEU A 205 -35.81 25.86 4.45
C LEU A 205 -35.25 27.15 3.83
N THR A 206 -34.08 27.06 3.21
CA THR A 206 -33.49 28.17 2.44
C THR A 206 -33.35 27.75 0.98
N SER A 207 -33.74 28.63 0.06
CA SER A 207 -33.54 28.37 -1.37
C SER A 207 -32.06 28.28 -1.70
N GLY A 208 -31.65 27.27 -2.46
CA GLY A 208 -30.26 27.11 -2.87
C GLY A 208 -29.95 25.71 -3.36
N THR A 209 -28.76 25.58 -3.94
CA THR A 209 -28.24 24.32 -4.47
C THR A 209 -27.15 23.79 -3.56
N THR A 210 -27.31 22.56 -3.08
CA THR A 210 -26.36 21.85 -2.23
C THR A 210 -25.79 20.64 -2.97
N GLN A 211 -24.47 20.53 -3.03
CA GLN A 211 -23.80 19.38 -3.62
C GLN A 211 -23.62 18.29 -2.56
N PRO A 212 -23.97 17.03 -2.87
CA PRO A 212 -23.64 15.94 -1.99
C PRO A 212 -22.17 15.78 -1.62
N VAL A 213 -21.92 15.52 -0.34
CA VAL A 213 -20.57 15.33 0.18
C VAL A 213 -20.10 13.93 -0.21
N ALA A 214 -19.10 13.89 -1.08
CA ALA A 214 -18.36 12.68 -1.39
C ALA A 214 -17.57 12.21 -0.16
N THR A 215 -17.84 11.00 0.28
CA THR A 215 -17.06 10.29 1.29
C THR A 215 -16.37 9.11 0.61
N VAL A 216 -15.04 9.09 0.67
CA VAL A 216 -14.28 7.91 0.25
C VAL A 216 -14.37 6.88 1.38
N GLY A 217 -15.08 5.79 1.11
CA GLY A 217 -15.30 4.69 2.04
C GLY A 217 -14.09 3.79 2.22
N ALA A 218 -14.31 2.61 2.79
CA ALA A 218 -13.33 1.53 2.85
C ALA A 218 -12.87 1.12 1.42
N PRO A 219 -11.75 0.38 1.28
CA PRO A 219 -11.42 -0.24 0.01
C PRO A 219 -12.64 -1.00 -0.52
N ASN A 220 -12.95 -0.85 -1.80
CA ASN A 220 -14.04 -1.63 -2.37
C ASN A 220 -13.71 -3.12 -2.28
N ALA A 221 -14.74 -3.97 -2.43
CA ALA A 221 -14.60 -5.41 -2.22
C ALA A 221 -13.45 -6.03 -3.05
N THR A 222 -13.27 -5.56 -4.29
CA THR A 222 -12.19 -6.00 -5.17
C THR A 222 -10.81 -5.61 -4.63
N ARG A 223 -10.62 -4.34 -4.24
CA ARG A 223 -9.35 -3.89 -3.64
C ARG A 223 -9.06 -4.60 -2.33
N ALA A 224 -10.07 -4.88 -1.51
CA ALA A 224 -9.91 -5.64 -0.27
C ALA A 224 -9.46 -7.08 -0.54
N SER A 225 -10.02 -7.76 -1.55
CA SER A 225 -9.57 -9.09 -1.96
C SER A 225 -8.12 -9.08 -2.43
N LEU A 226 -7.77 -8.15 -3.33
CA LEU A 226 -6.41 -8.04 -3.86
C LEU A 226 -5.38 -7.68 -2.76
N GLN A 227 -5.79 -6.96 -1.73
CA GLN A 227 -4.96 -6.70 -0.55
C GLN A 227 -4.66 -7.99 0.23
N ASN A 228 -5.64 -8.89 0.36
CA ASN A 228 -5.42 -10.19 0.97
C ASN A 228 -4.47 -11.04 0.12
N ASP A 229 -4.69 -11.09 -1.20
CA ASP A 229 -3.81 -11.81 -2.12
C ASP A 229 -2.37 -11.27 -2.08
N TYR A 230 -2.21 -9.95 -2.00
CA TYR A 230 -0.92 -9.29 -1.83
C TYR A 230 -0.22 -9.74 -0.54
N ASN A 231 -0.93 -9.72 0.58
CA ASN A 231 -0.37 -10.13 1.87
C ASN A 231 -0.01 -11.62 1.90
N GLU A 232 -0.82 -12.46 1.24
CA GLU A 232 -0.54 -13.88 1.11
C GLU A 232 0.71 -14.16 0.27
N LEU A 233 0.90 -13.44 -0.84
CA LEU A 233 2.12 -13.54 -1.64
C LEU A 233 3.37 -13.10 -0.85
N LEU A 234 3.26 -12.10 0.04
CA LEU A 234 4.37 -11.72 0.93
C LEU A 234 4.70 -12.84 1.93
N ASN A 235 3.69 -13.52 2.46
CA ASN A 235 3.90 -14.69 3.33
C ASN A 235 4.61 -15.81 2.56
N GLN A 236 4.17 -16.10 1.33
CA GLN A 236 4.81 -17.12 0.48
C GLN A 236 6.26 -16.79 0.15
N ILE A 237 6.58 -15.52 -0.13
CA ILE A 237 7.98 -15.08 -0.30
C ILE A 237 8.80 -15.37 0.96
N THR A 238 8.26 -15.02 2.13
CA THR A 238 8.95 -15.22 3.41
C THR A 238 9.19 -16.69 3.70
N GLN A 239 8.17 -17.54 3.54
CA GLN A 239 8.28 -18.98 3.72
C GLN A 239 9.31 -19.58 2.75
N LEU A 240 9.26 -19.21 1.49
CA LEU A 240 10.19 -19.73 0.48
C LEU A 240 11.64 -19.31 0.76
N ALA A 241 11.86 -18.07 1.22
CA ALA A 241 13.18 -17.62 1.65
C ALA A 241 13.69 -18.47 2.82
N GLN A 242 12.85 -18.75 3.82
CA GLN A 242 13.20 -19.56 4.99
C GLN A 242 13.42 -21.05 4.67
N ASP A 243 12.71 -21.58 3.68
CA ASP A 243 12.81 -22.98 3.27
C ASP A 243 14.00 -23.29 2.36
N ALA A 244 14.63 -22.26 1.76
CA ALA A 244 15.74 -22.38 0.81
C ALA A 244 17.09 -22.74 1.46
N SER A 245 17.07 -23.69 2.39
CA SER A 245 18.24 -24.16 3.13
C SER A 245 18.81 -25.46 2.56
N PHE A 246 20.12 -25.65 2.76
CA PHE A 246 20.78 -26.93 2.50
C PHE A 246 21.81 -27.21 3.58
N ASN A 247 21.79 -28.43 4.15
CA ASN A 247 22.65 -28.81 5.27
C ASN A 247 22.64 -27.80 6.44
N GLY A 248 21.50 -27.13 6.67
CA GLY A 248 21.33 -26.17 7.75
C GLY A 248 21.90 -24.77 7.48
N VAL A 249 22.36 -24.47 6.25
CA VAL A 249 22.75 -23.11 5.84
C VAL A 249 21.70 -22.54 4.91
N ASN A 250 21.21 -21.34 5.20
CA ASN A 250 20.28 -20.60 4.36
C ASN A 250 20.81 -19.21 3.95
N LEU A 251 21.34 -19.12 2.72
CA LEU A 251 21.87 -17.87 2.16
C LEU A 251 20.80 -16.80 1.89
N LEU A 252 19.51 -17.15 1.94
CA LEU A 252 18.38 -16.25 1.72
C LEU A 252 17.77 -15.72 3.03
N ASP A 253 18.23 -16.23 4.17
CA ASP A 253 17.80 -15.83 5.52
C ASP A 253 19.01 -15.45 6.39
N GLN A 254 19.97 -14.74 5.78
CA GLN A 254 21.17 -14.16 6.40
C GLN A 254 22.28 -15.12 6.85
N ASP A 255 22.19 -16.43 6.63
CA ASP A 255 23.31 -17.32 6.94
C ASP A 255 24.46 -17.14 5.95
N ASN A 256 25.69 -17.32 6.42
CA ASN A 256 26.87 -17.28 5.57
C ASN A 256 27.36 -18.71 5.27
N LEU A 257 27.84 -18.91 4.04
CA LEU A 257 28.53 -20.13 3.64
C LEU A 257 30.03 -19.84 3.55
N THR A 258 30.83 -20.60 4.31
CA THR A 258 32.30 -20.56 4.16
C THR A 258 32.76 -21.80 3.41
N VAL A 259 33.45 -21.59 2.29
CA VAL A 259 34.05 -22.65 1.49
C VAL A 259 35.56 -22.53 1.60
N THR A 260 36.21 -23.55 2.13
CA THR A 260 37.67 -23.64 2.21
C THR A 260 38.21 -24.30 0.94
N PHE A 261 39.39 -23.89 0.48
CA PHE A 261 40.04 -24.41 -0.74
C PHE A 261 41.41 -25.05 -0.50
N ASN A 262 41.85 -25.15 0.76
CA ASN A 262 43.10 -25.81 1.13
C ASN A 262 43.00 -26.52 2.49
N GLU A 263 43.97 -27.39 2.73
CA GLU A 263 44.00 -28.32 3.84
C GLU A 263 44.22 -27.62 5.21
N ASP A 264 44.87 -26.45 5.19
CA ASP A 264 45.19 -25.68 6.41
C ASP A 264 44.16 -24.58 6.75
N GLY A 265 43.11 -24.41 5.93
CA GLY A 265 42.08 -23.40 6.14
C GLY A 265 42.46 -21.96 5.78
N SER A 266 43.70 -21.70 5.34
CA SER A 266 44.17 -20.34 5.05
C SER A 266 43.58 -19.73 3.77
N SER A 267 43.04 -20.55 2.88
CA SER A 267 42.35 -20.15 1.66
C SER A 267 40.86 -20.47 1.76
N SER A 268 40.02 -19.44 1.84
CA SER A 268 38.57 -19.60 1.92
C SER A 268 37.83 -18.48 1.20
N LEU A 269 36.59 -18.78 0.79
CA LEU A 269 35.60 -17.82 0.32
C LEU A 269 34.42 -17.83 1.27
N VAL A 270 34.10 -16.66 1.82
CA VAL A 270 32.86 -16.43 2.57
C VAL A 270 31.84 -15.83 1.62
N ILE A 271 30.75 -16.56 1.42
CA ILE A 271 29.58 -16.13 0.67
C ILE A 271 28.58 -15.62 1.70
N GLN A 272 28.31 -14.33 1.63
CA GLN A 272 27.42 -13.69 2.59
C GLN A 272 25.96 -13.96 2.24
N GLY A 273 25.17 -14.35 3.23
CA GLY A 273 23.73 -14.42 3.11
C GLY A 273 23.11 -13.04 3.04
N VAL A 274 21.96 -12.95 2.38
CA VAL A 274 21.14 -11.74 2.30
C VAL A 274 19.73 -12.12 2.70
N ASP A 275 19.04 -11.24 3.42
CA ASP A 275 17.64 -11.44 3.78
C ASP A 275 16.74 -11.18 2.55
N PHE A 276 16.20 -12.25 1.98
CA PHE A 276 15.24 -12.23 0.87
C PHE A 276 13.80 -12.47 1.34
N THR A 277 13.53 -12.46 2.65
CA THR A 277 12.16 -12.45 3.17
C THR A 277 11.43 -11.18 2.74
N ALA A 278 10.11 -11.13 2.92
CA ALA A 278 9.36 -9.91 2.62
C ALA A 278 9.93 -8.69 3.37
N ALA A 279 10.35 -8.87 4.63
CA ALA A 279 10.96 -7.81 5.43
C ALA A 279 12.33 -7.38 4.89
N GLY A 280 13.21 -8.33 4.55
CA GLY A 280 14.53 -8.05 3.95
C GLY A 280 14.45 -7.33 2.62
N LEU A 281 13.42 -7.62 1.81
CA LEU A 281 13.12 -6.93 0.56
C LEU A 281 12.44 -5.55 0.76
N GLY A 282 12.17 -5.14 2.01
CA GLY A 282 11.50 -3.89 2.33
C GLY A 282 10.00 -3.88 2.00
N LEU A 283 9.40 -5.05 1.81
CA LEU A 283 7.99 -5.22 1.50
C LEU A 283 7.20 -5.40 2.80
N THR A 284 6.24 -4.52 3.04
CA THR A 284 5.38 -4.58 4.24
C THR A 284 3.93 -4.90 3.87
N PRO A 285 3.22 -5.69 4.68
CA PRO A 285 1.80 -5.95 4.47
C PRO A 285 1.00 -4.65 4.37
N ASP A 286 0.11 -4.56 3.37
CA ASP A 286 -0.84 -3.46 3.31
C ASP A 286 -1.93 -3.70 4.37
N ARG A 287 -2.06 -2.75 5.29
CA ARG A 287 -3.10 -2.72 6.33
C ARG A 287 -4.31 -1.88 5.91
N GLY A 288 -4.48 -1.63 4.62
CA GLY A 288 -5.61 -0.90 4.07
C GLY A 288 -5.52 0.59 4.38
N ARG A 289 -4.30 1.15 4.42
CA ARG A 289 -4.12 2.57 4.73
C ARG A 289 -4.84 3.39 3.65
N ARG A 290 -5.88 4.12 4.09
CA ARG A 290 -6.55 5.18 3.33
C ARG A 290 -5.48 6.01 2.64
N ILE A 291 -5.53 6.08 1.31
CA ILE A 291 -4.58 6.87 0.51
C ILE A 291 -4.49 8.27 1.15
N PRO A 292 -3.32 8.72 1.63
CA PRO A 292 -3.13 10.08 2.11
C PRO A 292 -3.10 11.00 0.89
N GLY A 293 -4.27 11.27 0.33
CA GLY A 293 -4.45 12.07 -0.88
C GLY A 293 -5.87 12.59 -1.07
N SER A 294 -6.89 11.99 -0.45
CA SER A 294 -8.26 12.48 -0.47
C SER A 294 -8.58 13.37 0.73
N ARG A 295 -7.64 14.23 1.17
CA ARG A 295 -8.05 15.43 1.89
C ARG A 295 -8.78 16.32 0.90
N GLN A 296 -10.09 16.08 0.81
CA GLN A 296 -11.12 17.01 0.41
C GLN A 296 -10.58 18.18 -0.41
N ARG A 297 -10.49 18.00 -1.72
CA ARG A 297 -10.91 19.10 -2.57
C ARG A 297 -12.41 19.27 -2.33
N LEU A 298 -12.75 19.85 -1.18
CA LEU A 298 -13.92 20.69 -1.06
C LEU A 298 -13.78 21.66 -2.23
N ARG A 299 -14.43 21.35 -3.34
CA ARG A 299 -14.83 22.35 -4.31
C ARG A 299 -15.81 23.23 -3.55
N ARG A 300 -15.29 24.10 -2.66
CA ARG A 300 -16.04 25.29 -2.28
C ARG A 300 -16.26 26.02 -3.60
N PRO A 301 -17.50 26.19 -4.08
CA PRO A 301 -17.74 27.01 -5.25
C PRO A 301 -17.09 28.37 -4.99
N ARG A 302 -16.16 28.76 -5.88
CA ARG A 302 -15.60 30.11 -5.89
C ARG A 302 -16.70 31.04 -6.39
N ALA A 303 -16.87 32.17 -5.68
CA ALA A 303 -17.79 33.29 -5.92
C ALA A 303 -19.23 33.04 -5.40
N ALA A 304 -19.81 33.86 -4.52
CA ALA A 304 -19.68 35.30 -4.38
C ALA A 304 -19.54 35.75 -2.91
N ARG A 305 -18.36 36.28 -2.55
CA ARG A 305 -18.21 37.23 -1.44
C ARG A 305 -17.79 38.56 -2.05
N ARG A 306 -18.73 39.22 -2.73
CA ARG A 306 -18.64 40.64 -3.07
C ARG A 306 -19.91 41.32 -2.59
N GLY A 307 -19.73 42.24 -1.65
CA GLY A 307 -20.67 43.32 -1.38
C GLY A 307 -21.77 43.04 -0.38
N ASN A 308 -21.46 43.05 0.93
CA ASN A 308 -22.24 43.84 1.87
C ASN A 308 -21.40 44.14 3.13
N GLY A 309 -20.33 44.90 2.95
CA GLY A 309 -19.62 45.57 4.04
C GLY A 309 -20.08 47.03 4.08
N ASN A 310 -21.34 47.27 4.44
CA ASN A 310 -21.84 48.62 4.67
C ASN A 310 -22.60 48.66 6.00
N ALA A 311 -21.92 48.35 7.09
CA ALA A 311 -22.37 48.60 8.46
C ALA A 311 -21.19 48.41 9.43
N SER A 312 -20.22 49.32 9.43
CA SER A 312 -19.38 49.66 10.60
C SER A 312 -18.27 50.64 10.20
N LEU A 313 -18.64 51.91 9.98
CA LEU A 313 -17.71 53.04 10.04
C LEU A 313 -18.36 54.21 10.82
N ALA A 314 -19.25 53.88 11.76
CA ALA A 314 -19.65 54.78 12.84
C ALA A 314 -18.60 54.70 13.95
N GLY A 315 -17.47 55.37 13.77
CA GLY A 315 -16.43 55.38 14.80
C GLY A 315 -15.06 55.73 14.26
N LEU A 316 -14.86 56.99 13.86
CA LEU A 316 -13.61 57.74 14.00
C LEU A 316 -13.87 59.16 13.47
N GLY A 317 -14.26 60.03 14.40
CA GLY A 317 -14.38 61.45 14.13
C GLY A 317 -13.03 62.05 13.74
N LEU A 318 -13.02 62.79 12.64
CA LEU A 318 -12.12 63.91 12.46
C LEU A 318 -12.95 65.13 12.05
N ARG A 319 -12.71 66.19 12.80
CA ARG A 319 -13.39 67.48 12.82
C ARG A 319 -13.15 68.28 11.53
N LEU A 320 -14.17 69.05 11.15
CA LEU A 320 -14.18 70.43 10.63
C LEU A 320 -12.95 70.93 9.86
N GLU A 321 -13.17 71.38 8.62
CA GLU A 321 -13.00 72.79 8.16
C GLU A 321 -13.59 72.95 6.74
N PRO A 322 -14.31 74.05 6.43
CA PRO A 322 -14.84 74.35 5.10
C PRO A 322 -13.94 75.34 4.37
N LEU A 323 -13.68 75.20 3.06
CA LEU A 323 -13.23 76.30 2.18
C LEU A 323 -13.24 75.90 0.69
N ASP A 324 -14.23 76.48 0.00
CA ASP A 324 -14.12 77.26 -1.24
C ASP A 324 -13.93 76.62 -2.64
N ARG A 325 -14.68 77.26 -3.57
CA ARG A 325 -14.67 77.27 -5.05
C ARG A 325 -15.32 76.13 -5.84
N ALA A 326 -16.51 76.40 -6.37
CA ALA A 326 -16.70 76.96 -7.72
C ALA A 326 -18.18 76.91 -8.13
N GLY A 327 -18.79 78.07 -8.45
CA GLY A 327 -20.05 78.13 -9.21
C GLY A 327 -19.80 78.11 -10.74
N PRO A 328 -20.74 78.55 -11.58
CA PRO A 328 -22.20 78.47 -11.45
C PRO A 328 -22.89 77.97 -12.75
N SER A 329 -24.09 77.40 -12.66
CA SER A 329 -25.03 77.27 -13.81
C SER A 329 -26.46 77.45 -13.26
N ARG A 330 -26.99 78.67 -13.32
CA ARG A 330 -27.83 79.23 -14.39
C ARG A 330 -29.32 78.87 -14.25
N LEU A 331 -30.10 79.95 -14.07
CA LEU A 331 -31.48 80.16 -14.54
C LEU A 331 -32.61 79.57 -13.68
N HIS A 332 -33.15 80.36 -12.75
CA HIS A 332 -34.53 80.86 -12.88
C HIS A 332 -34.85 81.92 -11.81
N GLU A 333 -35.78 82.81 -12.17
CA GLU A 333 -36.50 83.80 -11.34
C GLU A 333 -35.99 85.25 -11.32
N GLU A 334 -36.67 86.07 -12.13
CA GLU A 334 -37.23 87.37 -11.75
C GLU A 334 -38.48 87.58 -12.64
N PRO A 335 -39.41 88.51 -12.36
CA PRO A 335 -39.30 89.63 -11.42
C PRO A 335 -40.52 89.75 -10.47
N ASP A 336 -40.45 90.57 -9.43
CA ASP A 336 -41.16 91.88 -9.40
C ASP A 336 -41.04 92.58 -8.03
N GLN A 337 -41.19 93.90 -8.07
CA GLN A 337 -41.47 94.83 -6.96
C GLN A 337 -40.30 95.52 -6.25
N ARG A 338 -39.83 96.59 -6.93
CA ARG A 338 -39.97 98.01 -6.56
C ARG A 338 -40.06 98.41 -5.08
N ALA A 339 -39.42 99.56 -4.87
CA ALA A 339 -39.54 100.55 -3.79
C ALA A 339 -38.71 100.20 -2.54
N GLY A 340 -37.78 101.03 -2.09
CA GLY A 340 -37.60 102.44 -2.34
C GLY A 340 -37.35 103.12 -1.01
N ASN A 341 -36.34 103.98 -1.03
CA ASN A 341 -36.23 105.20 -0.25
C ASN A 341 -35.49 105.14 1.10
N ARG A 342 -34.27 105.72 1.08
CA ARG A 342 -33.93 106.92 1.86
C ARG A 342 -32.72 107.62 1.21
N ARG A 343 -33.00 108.57 0.32
CA ARG A 343 -32.75 110.00 0.55
C ARG A 343 -33.87 110.77 -0.14
#